data_AF-A0A1E4IQV1-F1
#
_entry.id   AF-A0A1E4IQV1-F1
#
_cell.length_a   1.000
_cell.length_b   1.000
_cell.length_c   1.000
_cell.angle_alpha   90.00
_cell.angle_beta   90.00
_cell.angle_gamma   90.00
#
_symmetry.space_group_name_H-M   'P 1'
#
loop_
_entity.id
_entity.type
_entity.pdbx_description
1 polymer ?
#
loop_
_entity_poly.entity_id
_entity_poly.type
_entity_poly.pdbx_seq_one_letter_code
_entity_poly.pdbx_strand_id
1 'polypeptide(L)'
;MPAKIVDFSARSKVIRDEPFNVHFWQCTPAEFRAYLGRPRDFLHKLGIVVPGDCRIETTIENHDWLEHEAPEFASEGGNDTVICNMGSGAATRSVYRVVSYARDQASTGDVEKALLHRANRQQVKDAKPSPGRKGKAKGKKAKRARRAAKPHRESGEQ
;
A
#
# COMPACT_ATOMS: atom_id res chain seq x y z
N MET A 1 -23.32 12.29 -6.12
CA MET A 1 -22.34 12.57 -5.05
C MET A 1 -22.01 11.22 -4.42
N PRO A 2 -20.72 10.83 -4.31
CA PRO A 2 -20.27 9.55 -3.75
C PRO A 2 -20.94 9.20 -2.42
N ALA A 3 -21.50 7.99 -2.34
CA ALA A 3 -22.41 7.62 -1.26
C ALA A 3 -21.71 7.31 0.08
N LYS A 4 -20.40 7.01 0.08
CA LYS A 4 -19.67 6.57 1.30
C LYS A 4 -18.25 7.11 1.34
N ILE A 5 -18.07 8.34 1.80
CA ILE A 5 -16.76 8.94 2.00
C ILE A 5 -16.30 8.66 3.44
N VAL A 6 -15.09 8.12 3.59
CA VAL A 6 -14.45 7.89 4.88
C VAL A 6 -13.03 8.46 4.84
N ASP A 7 -12.77 9.44 5.70
CA ASP A 7 -11.42 9.90 6.00
C ASP A 7 -10.86 9.09 7.18
N PHE A 8 -9.76 8.36 6.94
CA PHE A 8 -9.14 7.55 7.97
C PHE A 8 -8.30 8.37 8.96
N SER A 9 -7.83 9.56 8.57
CA SER A 9 -7.14 10.49 9.46
C SER A 9 -8.09 11.08 10.51
N ALA A 10 -9.38 11.20 10.18
CA ALA A 10 -10.41 11.57 11.15
C ALA A 10 -10.63 10.47 12.21
N ARG A 11 -10.45 9.19 11.85
CA ARG A 11 -10.76 8.02 12.70
C ARG A 11 -9.58 7.46 13.50
N SER A 12 -8.35 7.79 13.15
CA SER A 12 -7.15 7.29 13.83
C SER A 12 -6.18 8.42 14.14
N LYS A 13 -5.84 8.58 15.42
CA LYS A 13 -4.83 9.54 15.87
C LYS A 13 -3.47 9.26 15.23
N VAL A 14 -3.09 7.98 15.09
CA VAL A 14 -1.82 7.59 14.44
C VAL A 14 -1.81 8.04 12.98
N ILE A 15 -2.88 7.82 12.23
CA ILE A 15 -2.96 8.25 10.81
C ILE A 15 -2.98 9.77 10.70
N ARG A 16 -3.62 10.47 11.65
CA ARG A 16 -3.63 11.93 11.72
C ARG A 16 -2.25 12.53 11.99
N ASP A 17 -1.48 11.89 12.85
CA ASP A 17 -0.15 12.34 13.25
C ASP A 17 0.91 11.98 12.18
N GLU A 18 0.59 11.08 11.27
CA GLU A 18 1.41 10.72 10.12
C GLU A 18 1.13 11.66 8.93
N PRO A 19 2.10 11.86 8.01
CA PRO A 19 1.88 12.70 6.83
C PRO A 19 1.00 12.03 5.75
N PHE A 20 0.35 10.90 6.08
CA PHE A 20 -0.44 10.08 5.16
C PHE A 20 -1.92 10.43 5.25
N ASN A 21 -2.43 11.15 4.25
CA ASN A 21 -3.85 11.46 4.14
C ASN A 21 -4.58 10.35 3.37
N VAL A 22 -5.22 9.43 4.08
CA VAL A 22 -5.90 8.27 3.46
C VAL A 22 -7.41 8.46 3.47
N HIS A 23 -8.00 8.37 2.28
CA HIS A 23 -9.43 8.55 2.03
C HIS A 23 -9.99 7.32 1.32
N PHE A 24 -11.23 6.96 1.65
CA PHE A 24 -12.00 5.96 0.92
C PHE A 24 -13.30 6.58 0.42
N TRP A 25 -13.68 6.29 -0.83
CA TRP A 25 -14.99 6.65 -1.34
C TRP A 25 -15.54 5.61 -2.32
N GLN A 26 -16.86 5.56 -2.42
CA GLN A 26 -17.57 4.74 -3.39
C GLN A 26 -18.29 5.61 -4.41
N CYS A 27 -18.22 5.26 -5.68
CA CYS A 27 -18.94 5.95 -6.74
C CYS A 27 -19.58 4.96 -7.72
N THR A 28 -20.62 5.41 -8.41
CA THR A 28 -21.20 4.72 -9.57
C THR A 28 -20.22 4.75 -10.76
N PRO A 29 -20.41 3.91 -11.79
CA PRO A 29 -19.65 4.01 -13.03
C PRO A 29 -19.67 5.41 -13.65
N ALA A 30 -20.84 6.04 -13.73
CA ALA A 30 -20.98 7.39 -14.30
C ALA A 30 -20.19 8.44 -13.49
N GLU A 31 -20.21 8.35 -12.16
CA GLU A 31 -19.41 9.23 -11.30
C GLU A 31 -17.91 8.95 -11.43
N PHE A 32 -17.50 7.69 -11.61
CA PHE A 32 -16.11 7.34 -11.84
C PHE A 32 -15.60 7.88 -13.18
N ARG A 33 -16.43 7.85 -14.23
CA ARG A 33 -16.13 8.53 -15.50
C ARG A 33 -15.92 10.03 -15.32
N ALA A 34 -16.74 10.67 -14.49
CA ALA A 34 -16.56 12.09 -14.17
C ALA A 34 -15.23 12.35 -13.43
N TYR A 35 -14.83 11.44 -12.52
CA TYR A 35 -13.53 11.48 -11.88
C TYR A 35 -12.38 11.33 -12.88
N LEU A 36 -12.42 10.36 -13.79
CA LEU A 36 -11.36 10.15 -14.79
C LEU A 36 -11.18 11.37 -15.70
N GLY A 37 -12.27 12.05 -16.07
CA GLY A 37 -12.21 13.25 -16.92
C GLY A 37 -11.73 14.51 -16.18
N ARG A 38 -12.09 14.67 -14.91
CA ARG A 38 -11.74 15.86 -14.10
C ARG A 38 -11.42 15.49 -12.64
N PRO A 39 -10.28 14.83 -12.40
CA PRO A 39 -10.01 14.20 -11.10
C PRO A 39 -9.89 15.22 -9.97
N ARG A 40 -9.28 16.38 -10.22
CA ARG A 40 -9.08 17.42 -9.20
C ARG A 40 -10.40 18.08 -8.79
N ASP A 41 -11.23 18.45 -9.76
CA ASP A 41 -12.57 19.01 -9.52
C ASP A 41 -13.46 18.02 -8.76
N PHE A 42 -13.37 16.74 -9.13
CA PHE A 42 -14.11 15.68 -8.47
C PHE A 42 -13.67 15.53 -6.99
N LEU A 43 -12.36 15.40 -6.74
CA LEU A 43 -11.81 15.29 -5.38
C LEU A 43 -12.14 16.53 -4.52
N HIS A 44 -12.07 17.72 -5.10
CA HIS A 44 -12.43 18.97 -4.40
C HIS A 44 -13.90 18.96 -3.94
N LYS A 45 -14.83 18.46 -4.76
CA LYS A 45 -16.25 18.29 -4.36
C LYS A 45 -16.44 17.31 -3.19
N LEU A 46 -15.48 16.39 -2.99
CA LEU A 46 -15.46 15.49 -1.83
C LEU A 46 -14.79 16.10 -0.59
N GLY A 47 -14.29 17.33 -0.69
CA GLY A 47 -13.49 17.98 0.37
C GLY A 47 -12.01 17.58 0.36
N ILE A 48 -11.56 16.82 -0.64
CA ILE A 48 -10.16 16.40 -0.77
C ILE A 48 -9.43 17.43 -1.64
N VAL A 49 -8.67 18.32 -0.99
CA VAL A 49 -7.91 19.37 -1.68
C VAL A 49 -6.50 18.85 -2.00
N VAL A 50 -6.27 18.56 -3.28
CA VAL A 50 -4.94 18.18 -3.77
C VAL A 50 -4.23 19.42 -4.36
N PRO A 51 -3.03 19.78 -3.87
CA PRO A 51 -2.26 20.93 -4.39
C PRO A 51 -2.03 20.86 -5.90
N GLY A 52 -1.96 22.02 -6.57
CA GLY A 52 -1.86 22.10 -8.03
C GLY A 52 -0.57 21.50 -8.61
N ASP A 53 0.52 21.56 -7.86
CA ASP A 53 1.83 20.97 -8.14
C ASP A 53 1.91 19.48 -7.80
N CYS A 54 0.90 18.93 -7.11
CA CYS A 54 0.79 17.53 -6.79
C CYS A 54 0.10 16.77 -7.94
N ARG A 55 0.78 15.76 -8.49
CA ARG A 55 0.25 14.87 -9.54
C ARG A 55 -0.76 13.90 -8.94
N ILE A 56 -1.83 13.61 -9.69
CA ILE A 56 -2.76 12.53 -9.36
C ILE A 56 -2.41 11.31 -10.20
N GLU A 57 -2.17 10.17 -9.56
CA GLU A 57 -1.92 8.89 -10.23
C GLU A 57 -3.04 7.92 -9.88
N THR A 58 -3.69 7.33 -10.89
CA THR A 58 -4.79 6.39 -10.70
C THR A 58 -4.38 5.02 -11.21
N THR A 59 -4.49 4.00 -10.35
CA THR A 59 -4.41 2.59 -10.73
C THR A 59 -5.82 2.01 -10.74
N ILE A 60 -6.22 1.39 -11.85
CA ILE A 60 -7.47 0.66 -11.97
C ILE A 60 -7.13 -0.83 -11.89
N GLU A 61 -7.59 -1.47 -10.82
CA GLU A 61 -7.53 -2.92 -10.64
C GLU A 61 -8.77 -3.56 -11.27
N ASN A 62 -8.72 -4.88 -11.49
CA ASN A 62 -9.79 -5.69 -12.10
C ASN A 62 -10.51 -5.02 -13.29
N HIS A 63 -9.72 -4.38 -14.15
CA HIS A 63 -10.22 -3.53 -15.23
C HIS A 63 -11.06 -4.32 -16.24
N ASP A 64 -10.70 -5.58 -16.49
CA ASP A 64 -11.44 -6.53 -17.31
C ASP A 64 -12.86 -6.77 -16.77
N TRP A 65 -12.99 -6.93 -15.46
CA TRP A 65 -14.31 -7.07 -14.83
C TRP A 65 -15.13 -5.78 -14.93
N LEU A 66 -14.50 -4.63 -14.71
CA LEU A 66 -15.17 -3.33 -14.85
C LEU A 66 -15.64 -3.08 -16.30
N GLU A 67 -14.83 -3.44 -17.29
CA GLU A 67 -15.20 -3.37 -18.71
C GLU A 67 -16.44 -4.21 -19.02
N HIS A 68 -16.46 -5.45 -18.50
CA HIS A 68 -17.57 -6.37 -18.72
C HIS A 68 -18.88 -5.86 -18.11
N GLU A 69 -18.81 -5.37 -16.87
CA GLU A 69 -19.99 -5.02 -16.08
C GLU A 69 -20.50 -3.62 -16.35
N ALA A 70 -19.61 -2.65 -16.59
CA ALA A 70 -19.99 -1.27 -16.85
C ALA A 70 -19.26 -0.74 -18.09
N PRO A 71 -19.57 -1.28 -19.29
CA PRO A 71 -18.97 -0.79 -20.52
C PRO A 71 -19.24 0.71 -20.67
N GLU A 72 -18.23 1.45 -21.13
CA GLU A 72 -18.25 2.92 -21.28
C GLU A 72 -18.54 3.70 -19.98
N PHE A 73 -18.45 3.02 -18.83
CA PHE A 73 -18.88 3.52 -17.53
C PHE A 73 -20.35 3.96 -17.51
N ALA A 74 -21.18 3.38 -18.38
CA ALA A 74 -22.61 3.59 -18.37
C ALA A 74 -23.22 2.74 -17.25
N SER A 75 -23.99 3.37 -16.37
CA SER A 75 -24.78 2.68 -15.33
C SER A 75 -26.24 2.47 -15.79
N GLU A 76 -26.55 2.75 -17.06
CA GLU A 76 -27.93 2.85 -17.55
C GLU A 76 -28.68 1.51 -17.59
N GLY A 77 -27.97 0.38 -17.46
CA GLY A 77 -28.53 -0.98 -17.54
C GLY A 77 -28.94 -1.63 -16.21
N GLY A 78 -28.84 -0.93 -15.06
CA GLY A 78 -29.34 -1.45 -13.78
C GLY A 78 -28.48 -2.51 -13.09
N ASN A 79 -27.17 -2.57 -13.36
CA ASN A 79 -26.30 -3.39 -12.52
C ASN A 79 -25.92 -2.64 -11.22
N ASP A 80 -25.75 -3.41 -10.16
CA ASP A 80 -25.38 -2.93 -8.83
C ASP A 80 -23.88 -2.60 -8.73
N THR A 81 -23.22 -2.29 -9.85
CA THR A 81 -21.77 -2.06 -9.87
C THR A 81 -21.39 -0.80 -9.11
N VAL A 82 -20.44 -0.98 -8.19
CA VAL A 82 -19.86 0.08 -7.38
C VAL A 82 -18.35 0.07 -7.56
N ILE A 83 -17.78 1.25 -7.74
CA ILE A 83 -16.34 1.44 -7.82
C ILE A 83 -15.85 1.98 -6.48
N CYS A 84 -14.99 1.20 -5.85
CA CYS A 84 -14.36 1.52 -4.59
C CYS A 84 -13.01 2.16 -4.85
N ASN A 85 -12.75 3.29 -4.19
CA ASN A 85 -11.55 4.07 -4.39
C ASN A 85 -10.84 4.28 -3.06
N MET A 86 -9.52 4.13 -3.06
CA MET A 86 -8.65 4.50 -1.95
C MET A 86 -7.64 5.52 -2.43
N GLY A 87 -7.75 6.74 -1.91
CA GLY A 87 -6.83 7.84 -2.19
C GLY A 87 -5.85 8.03 -1.05
N SER A 88 -4.56 8.17 -1.36
CA SER A 88 -3.51 8.43 -0.38
C SER A 88 -2.47 9.41 -0.91
N GLY A 89 -2.14 10.41 -0.10
CA GLY A 89 -1.04 11.35 -0.33
C GLY A 89 -0.09 11.36 0.85
N ALA A 90 1.18 11.69 0.60
CA ALA A 90 2.20 11.85 1.64
C ALA A 90 2.84 13.24 1.56
N ALA A 91 3.10 13.91 2.69
CA ALA A 91 3.77 15.23 2.70
C ALA A 91 5.14 15.24 2.00
N THR A 92 5.82 14.09 1.93
CA THR A 92 7.14 13.95 1.31
C THR A 92 7.09 13.65 -0.20
N ARG A 93 5.90 13.54 -0.79
CA ARG A 93 5.72 13.19 -2.20
C ARG A 93 4.71 14.13 -2.86
N SER A 94 5.09 14.74 -3.97
CA SER A 94 4.20 15.53 -4.84
C SER A 94 3.28 14.64 -5.70
N VAL A 95 2.77 13.55 -5.10
CA VAL A 95 1.87 12.60 -5.76
C VAL A 95 0.75 12.17 -4.81
N TYR A 96 -0.48 12.28 -5.29
CA TYR A 96 -1.68 11.70 -4.70
C TYR A 96 -2.08 10.46 -5.50
N ARG A 97 -2.02 9.28 -4.87
CA ARG A 97 -2.32 8.00 -5.52
C ARG A 97 -3.74 7.58 -5.23
N VAL A 98 -4.45 7.14 -6.25
CA VAL A 98 -5.78 6.54 -6.13
C VAL A 98 -5.72 5.13 -6.68
N VAL A 99 -6.16 4.16 -5.87
CA VAL A 99 -6.40 2.80 -6.33
C VAL A 99 -7.90 2.60 -6.41
N SER A 100 -8.36 2.15 -7.57
CA SER A 100 -9.78 1.95 -7.88
C SER A 100 -10.00 0.50 -8.27
N TYR A 101 -11.06 -0.11 -7.74
CA TYR A 101 -11.49 -1.45 -8.15
C TYR A 101 -13.01 -1.50 -8.19
N ALA A 102 -13.54 -2.27 -9.13
CA ALA A 102 -14.97 -2.42 -9.33
C ALA A 102 -15.49 -3.67 -8.64
N ARG A 103 -16.75 -3.65 -8.23
CA ARG A 103 -17.42 -4.80 -7.62
C ARG A 103 -18.92 -4.65 -7.69
N ASP A 104 -19.62 -5.78 -7.60
CA ASP A 104 -21.07 -5.80 -7.42
C ASP A 104 -21.43 -5.39 -5.97
N GLN A 105 -22.43 -4.52 -5.81
CA GLN A 105 -22.93 -4.10 -4.50
C GLN A 105 -23.63 -5.24 -3.77
N ALA A 106 -24.39 -6.07 -4.49
CA ALA A 106 -25.19 -7.15 -3.89
C ALA A 106 -24.29 -8.16 -3.16
N SER A 107 -23.13 -8.49 -3.74
CA SER A 107 -22.14 -9.41 -3.16
C SER A 107 -21.52 -9.02 -1.81
N THR A 108 -21.77 -7.83 -1.25
CA THR A 108 -21.09 -7.37 0.01
C THR A 108 -22.04 -6.92 1.12
N GLY A 109 -23.35 -6.96 0.90
CA GLY A 109 -24.31 -6.73 1.99
C GLY A 109 -24.06 -7.64 3.20
N ASP A 110 -23.52 -8.83 2.95
CA ASP A 110 -23.44 -9.92 3.93
C ASP A 110 -22.02 -10.18 4.48
N VAL A 111 -21.04 -9.34 4.16
CA VAL A 111 -19.65 -9.58 4.60
C VAL A 111 -19.39 -8.89 5.93
N GLU A 112 -19.39 -9.67 7.01
CA GLU A 112 -18.92 -9.22 8.32
C GLU A 112 -17.41 -8.95 8.29
N LYS A 113 -17.02 -7.69 8.47
CA LYS A 113 -15.61 -7.30 8.44
C LYS A 113 -14.93 -7.68 9.75
N ALA A 114 -14.09 -8.72 9.71
CA ALA A 114 -13.19 -9.04 10.81
C ALA A 114 -11.97 -8.08 10.80
N LEU A 115 -11.58 -7.60 11.98
CA LEU A 115 -10.32 -6.89 12.12
C LEU A 115 -9.16 -7.88 12.02
N LEU A 116 -8.17 -7.58 11.18
CA LEU A 116 -6.94 -8.39 11.07
C LEU A 116 -6.05 -8.29 12.32
N HIS A 117 -6.34 -7.35 13.22
CA HIS A 117 -5.69 -7.18 14.51
C HIS A 117 -6.65 -6.53 15.52
N ARG A 118 -6.43 -6.78 16.81
CA ARG A 118 -7.18 -6.09 17.88
C ARG A 118 -6.90 -4.59 17.83
N ALA A 119 -7.90 -3.76 18.14
CA ALA A 119 -7.78 -2.29 18.10
C ALA A 119 -6.62 -1.71 18.94
N ASN A 120 -6.19 -2.42 19.99
CA ASN A 120 -5.09 -2.04 20.87
C ASN A 120 -3.70 -2.58 20.43
N ARG A 121 -3.61 -3.25 19.27
CA ARG A 121 -2.36 -3.80 18.73
C ARG A 121 -1.89 -2.95 17.55
N GLN A 122 -1.34 -1.78 17.84
CA GLN A 122 -1.03 -0.77 16.82
C GLN A 122 0.43 -0.77 16.33
N GLN A 123 1.35 -1.47 17.00
CA GLN A 123 2.74 -1.54 16.56
C GLN A 123 3.42 -2.80 17.12
N VAL A 124 4.20 -3.50 16.29
CA VAL A 124 5.21 -4.43 16.80
C VAL A 124 6.28 -3.58 17.47
N LYS A 125 6.52 -3.79 18.77
CA LYS A 125 7.69 -3.18 19.43
C LYS A 125 8.92 -3.60 18.62
N ASP A 126 9.78 -2.64 18.28
CA ASP A 126 11.06 -2.94 17.67
C ASP A 126 11.74 -4.04 18.49
N ALA A 127 12.07 -5.15 17.83
CA ALA A 127 12.85 -6.20 18.47
C ALA A 127 14.18 -5.55 18.89
N LYS A 128 14.38 -5.36 20.20
CA LYS A 128 15.68 -4.92 20.71
C LYS A 128 16.73 -5.86 20.12
N PRO A 129 17.82 -5.34 19.53
CA PRO A 129 18.90 -6.19 19.07
C PRO A 129 19.33 -7.05 20.25
N SER A 130 19.26 -8.37 20.08
CA SER A 130 19.61 -9.32 21.12
C SER A 130 21.04 -9.01 21.57
N PRO A 131 21.31 -8.79 22.87
CA PRO A 131 22.66 -8.58 23.37
C PRO A 131 23.40 -9.91 23.36
N GLY A 132 23.78 -10.37 22.17
CA GLY A 132 24.16 -11.76 21.95
C GLY A 132 24.99 -11.99 20.69
N ARG A 133 25.64 -10.96 20.15
CA ARG A 133 26.76 -11.18 19.23
C ARG A 133 27.83 -10.12 19.47
N LYS A 134 28.58 -10.33 20.57
CA LYS A 134 29.85 -9.63 20.77
C LYS A 134 30.71 -9.91 19.55
N GLY A 135 30.95 -8.86 18.75
CA GLY A 135 31.99 -8.86 17.75
C GLY A 135 33.33 -9.20 18.41
N LYS A 136 33.95 -10.30 18.01
CA LYS A 136 35.39 -10.50 18.24
C LYS A 136 36.12 -9.73 17.16
N ALA A 137 36.53 -8.50 17.48
CA ALA A 137 37.56 -7.79 16.75
C ALA A 137 38.58 -7.21 17.73
N LYS A 138 39.86 -7.25 17.30
CA LYS A 138 41.14 -6.90 17.97
C LYS A 138 41.78 -8.09 18.71
N GLY A 139 42.90 -8.70 18.34
CA GLY A 139 43.98 -8.35 17.40
C GLY A 139 45.29 -8.09 18.16
N LYS A 140 46.34 -8.91 17.95
CA LYS A 140 47.77 -8.51 17.87
C LYS A 140 48.76 -9.71 17.83
N LYS A 141 49.48 -9.80 16.70
CA LYS A 141 50.93 -10.02 16.49
C LYS A 141 51.73 -11.02 17.36
N ALA A 142 52.39 -11.98 16.71
CA ALA A 142 53.87 -12.09 16.52
C ALA A 142 54.28 -13.56 16.26
N LYS A 143 54.69 -13.91 15.03
CA LYS A 143 56.10 -14.05 14.59
C LYS A 143 56.79 -15.36 15.04
N ARG A 144 56.83 -16.31 14.10
CA ARG A 144 58.03 -17.08 13.67
C ARG A 144 58.56 -18.20 14.59
N ALA A 145 58.39 -19.46 14.15
CA ALA A 145 59.44 -20.49 14.26
C ALA A 145 59.23 -21.63 13.23
N ARG A 146 60.18 -21.73 12.28
CA ARG A 146 60.85 -22.94 11.74
C ARG A 146 59.96 -24.13 11.32
N ARG A 147 59.77 -24.48 10.04
CA ARG A 147 60.74 -24.94 9.00
C ARG A 147 61.58 -26.16 9.43
N ALA A 148 61.05 -27.36 9.19
CA ALA A 148 61.68 -28.67 8.90
C ALA A 148 60.56 -29.74 9.11
N ALA A 149 60.34 -30.79 8.33
CA ALA A 149 60.96 -31.33 7.14
C ALA A 149 59.89 -32.13 6.35
N LYS A 150 60.13 -32.19 5.03
CA LYS A 150 59.55 -33.00 3.94
C LYS A 150 59.41 -34.52 4.25
N PRO A 151 58.96 -35.38 3.29
CA PRO A 151 57.92 -35.28 2.24
C PRO A 151 57.14 -36.63 2.09
N HIS A 152 56.59 -36.86 0.90
CA HIS A 152 56.07 -38.11 0.29
C HIS A 152 54.58 -38.40 0.54
N ARG A 153 53.78 -38.81 -0.45
CA ARG A 153 53.86 -38.96 -1.92
C ARG A 153 52.45 -39.37 -2.36
N GLU A 154 52.03 -39.00 -3.58
CA GLU A 154 51.13 -39.75 -4.50
C GLU A 154 49.75 -40.19 -3.95
N SER A 155 48.64 -40.27 -4.68
CA SER A 155 48.30 -40.24 -6.11
C SER A 155 46.81 -40.58 -6.20
N GLY A 156 46.14 -40.09 -7.25
CA GLY A 156 44.92 -40.67 -7.84
C GLY A 156 43.63 -40.31 -7.12
N GLU A 157 42.64 -39.69 -7.77
CA GLU A 157 41.73 -40.32 -8.75
C GLU A 157 41.12 -41.61 -8.17
N GLN A 158 39.82 -41.72 -7.97
CA GLN A 158 38.70 -41.37 -8.86
C GLN A 158 37.49 -40.84 -8.10
#